data_AF-A0A0Q6KHP1-F1
#
_entry.id   AF-A0A0Q6KHP1-F1
#
_cell.length_a   1.000
_cell.length_b   1.000
_cell.length_c   1.000
_cell.angle_alpha   90.00
_cell.angle_beta   90.00
_cell.angle_gamma   90.00
#
_symmetry.space_group_name_H-M   'P 1'
#
loop_
_entity.id
_entity.type
_entity.pdbx_description
1 polymer ?
#
loop_
_entity_poly.entity_id
_entity_poly.type
_entity_poly.pdbx_seq_one_letter_code
_entity_poly.pdbx_strand_id
1 'polypeptide(L)'
;MTAVTPRNETGTTGEPKDPISRRFFRLENPANVGPLVHVALWLGLLAFGLFVPIAQRWYVAVPLVIILTLLSFSLTIGVMHMHTHRPLFVSRRANRVVDILCSLPASLTAAEMREVHVLNHHRYNDGPGDVTSTEGREHGLGAVGYWFRYGSVVKMHTIRELFAAEVSDGRRKRRRQFLLDCAVALTFIVATWYLAGTGPFVVFYWIPFLITQVNSGYFAWLTHAPARGFEDDPSKSLNTAGNWLNFFIFNQGYHSVHHRYPGVHWSVIPDKLVFMRDVEPEVIVPYWMTIQSAWRLAIPGAFLDATYGERWKAKLESKIEAGTVRPRVMRWFAWI
;
A
#
# COMPACT_ATOMS: atom_id res chain seq x y z
N MET A 1 -21.87 57.67 37.13
CA MET A 1 -22.15 56.27 37.49
C MET A 1 -21.50 55.38 36.45
N THR A 2 -20.31 54.88 36.79
CA THR A 2 -19.49 53.99 35.97
C THR A 2 -20.03 52.58 36.09
N ALA A 3 -20.58 52.05 34.99
CA ALA A 3 -21.08 50.68 34.94
C ALA A 3 -19.88 49.72 34.81
N VAL A 4 -19.67 48.93 35.87
CA VAL A 4 -18.72 47.82 35.91
C VAL A 4 -19.32 46.65 35.13
N THR A 5 -18.69 46.26 34.03
CA THR A 5 -18.96 44.98 33.35
C THR A 5 -18.19 43.86 34.07
N PRO A 6 -18.82 42.70 34.35
CA PRO A 6 -18.12 41.59 34.99
C PRO A 6 -17.16 40.93 34.00
N ARG A 7 -15.93 40.63 34.44
CA ARG A 7 -15.00 39.76 33.73
C ARG A 7 -15.55 38.34 33.76
N ASN A 8 -15.83 37.77 32.58
CA ASN A 8 -15.99 36.33 32.42
C ASN A 8 -14.62 35.67 32.60
N GLU A 9 -14.40 35.07 33.77
CA GLU A 9 -13.39 34.04 33.97
C GLU A 9 -13.89 32.73 33.35
N THR A 10 -13.67 32.54 32.05
CA THR A 10 -13.76 31.21 31.44
C THR A 10 -12.36 30.60 31.46
N GLY A 11 -12.18 29.66 32.38
CA GLY A 11 -10.97 28.89 32.56
C GLY A 11 -10.47 28.27 31.25
N THR A 12 -9.17 28.34 31.07
CA THR A 12 -8.41 27.63 30.05
C THR A 12 -8.63 26.12 30.19
N THR A 13 -9.61 25.57 29.49
CA THR A 13 -9.63 24.14 29.16
C THR A 13 -8.45 23.92 28.22
N GLY A 14 -7.33 23.47 28.78
CA GLY A 14 -6.10 23.25 28.02
C GLY A 14 -6.38 22.37 26.81
N GLU A 15 -6.07 22.89 25.62
CA GLU A 15 -6.07 22.08 24.40
C GLU A 15 -5.27 20.79 24.66
N PRO A 16 -5.78 19.63 24.22
CA PRO A 16 -5.08 18.37 24.41
C PRO A 16 -3.68 18.49 23.83
N LYS A 17 -2.68 18.38 24.69
CA LYS A 17 -1.27 18.46 24.30
C LYS A 17 -1.02 17.42 23.22
N ASP A 18 -0.56 17.87 22.05
CA ASP A 18 -0.18 17.00 20.94
C ASP A 18 0.60 15.76 21.42
N PRO A 19 0.31 14.54 20.90
CA PRO A 19 1.01 13.33 21.31
C PRO A 19 2.54 13.48 21.20
N ILE A 20 3.30 12.79 22.07
CA ILE A 20 4.78 12.79 22.07
C ILE A 20 5.33 12.49 20.66
N SER A 21 4.67 11.59 19.92
CA SER A 21 5.04 11.26 18.54
C SER A 21 4.96 12.43 17.57
N ARG A 22 4.01 13.34 17.75
CA ARG A 22 3.86 14.55 16.94
C ARG A 22 4.82 15.65 17.39
N ARG A 23 5.06 15.76 18.70
CA ARG A 23 5.97 16.78 19.28
C ARG A 23 7.45 16.50 19.03
N PHE A 24 7.89 15.25 19.23
CA PHE A 24 9.31 14.87 19.14
C PHE A 24 9.65 14.24 17.79
N PHE A 25 8.87 13.26 17.33
CA PHE A 25 9.15 12.54 16.08
C PHE A 25 8.52 13.19 14.84
N ARG A 26 7.67 14.22 15.03
CA ARG A 26 6.92 14.90 13.97
C ARG A 26 6.12 13.94 13.08
N LEU A 27 5.63 12.84 13.65
CA LEU A 27 4.72 11.93 12.96
C LEU A 27 3.36 12.62 12.76
N GLU A 28 2.75 12.38 11.60
CA GLU A 28 1.41 12.87 11.28
C GLU A 28 0.36 12.16 12.15
N ASN A 29 0.55 10.85 12.40
CA ASN A 29 -0.26 10.03 13.29
C ASN A 29 0.64 9.11 14.13
N PRO A 30 0.35 8.86 15.43
CA PRO A 30 1.12 7.90 16.24
C PRO A 30 1.18 6.49 15.64
N ALA A 31 0.17 6.09 14.87
CA ALA A 31 0.13 4.79 14.21
C ALA A 31 1.29 4.61 13.21
N ASN A 32 1.84 5.70 12.67
CA ASN A 32 2.90 5.66 11.66
C ASN A 32 4.21 5.03 12.15
N VAL A 33 4.35 4.71 13.44
CA VAL A 33 5.41 3.85 13.95
C VAL A 33 5.39 2.46 13.27
N GLY A 34 4.22 1.86 13.03
CA GLY A 34 4.12 0.54 12.40
C GLY A 34 4.75 0.47 11.00
N PRO A 35 4.37 1.34 10.06
CA PRO A 35 5.01 1.43 8.74
C PRO A 35 6.52 1.64 8.80
N LEU A 36 6.99 2.48 9.73
CA LEU A 36 8.42 2.73 9.91
C LEU A 36 9.17 1.52 10.48
N VAL A 37 8.54 0.73 11.34
CA VAL A 37 9.09 -0.54 11.80
C VAL A 37 9.26 -1.49 10.62
N HIS A 38 8.31 -1.58 9.69
CA HIS A 38 8.47 -2.42 8.50
C HIS A 38 9.64 -1.95 7.61
N VAL A 39 9.82 -0.65 7.42
CA VAL A 39 10.98 -0.09 6.70
C VAL A 39 12.29 -0.44 7.39
N ALA A 40 12.36 -0.26 8.71
CA ALA A 40 13.55 -0.59 9.49
C ALA A 40 13.86 -2.09 9.48
N LEU A 41 12.83 -2.95 9.62
CA LEU A 41 12.97 -4.40 9.53
C LEU A 41 13.47 -4.83 8.17
N TRP A 42 12.94 -4.27 7.08
CA TRP A 42 13.39 -4.61 5.73
C TRP A 42 14.87 -4.27 5.55
N LEU A 43 15.31 -3.07 5.93
CA LEU A 43 16.72 -2.66 5.86
C LEU A 43 17.63 -3.53 6.73
N GLY A 44 17.23 -3.78 7.98
CA GLY A 44 18.02 -4.56 8.93
C GLY A 44 18.15 -6.03 8.52
N LEU A 45 17.07 -6.65 8.09
CA LEU A 45 17.06 -8.04 7.61
C LEU A 45 17.77 -8.20 6.27
N LEU A 46 17.69 -7.20 5.39
CA LEU A 46 18.44 -7.18 4.14
C LEU A 46 19.94 -7.11 4.45
N ALA A 47 20.38 -6.18 5.30
CA ALA A 47 21.78 -6.09 5.71
C ALA A 47 22.27 -7.38 6.39
N PHE A 48 21.43 -7.98 7.24
CA PHE A 48 21.73 -9.28 7.86
C PHE A 48 21.93 -10.38 6.80
N GLY A 49 21.03 -10.50 5.83
CA GLY A 49 21.14 -11.45 4.73
C GLY A 49 22.40 -11.26 3.89
N LEU A 50 22.70 -10.01 3.54
CA LEU A 50 23.81 -9.66 2.66
C LEU A 50 25.18 -9.88 3.30
N PHE A 51 25.33 -9.57 4.60
CA PHE A 51 26.66 -9.42 5.21
C PHE A 51 26.95 -10.39 6.35
N VAL A 52 25.98 -11.15 6.85
CA VAL A 52 26.20 -12.08 7.96
C VAL A 52 26.25 -13.53 7.45
N PRO A 53 27.39 -14.25 7.60
CA PRO A 53 27.55 -15.59 7.01
C PRO A 53 26.51 -16.62 7.43
N ILE A 54 25.99 -16.54 8.66
CA ILE A 54 24.96 -17.48 9.14
C ILE A 54 23.66 -17.36 8.34
N ALA A 55 23.35 -16.16 7.82
CA ALA A 55 22.15 -15.92 7.03
C ALA A 55 22.15 -16.69 5.71
N GLN A 56 23.33 -17.03 5.18
CA GLN A 56 23.51 -17.78 3.93
C GLN A 56 23.29 -19.30 4.09
N ARG A 57 23.16 -19.80 5.33
CA ARG A 57 22.75 -21.20 5.54
C ARG A 57 21.29 -21.36 5.15
N TRP A 58 20.97 -22.39 4.35
CA TRP A 58 19.64 -22.56 3.75
C TRP A 58 18.47 -22.46 4.75
N TYR A 59 18.63 -22.98 5.97
CA TYR A 59 17.61 -22.96 7.00
C TYR A 59 17.36 -21.56 7.61
N VAL A 60 18.28 -20.62 7.43
CA VAL A 60 18.07 -19.18 7.72
C VAL A 60 17.68 -18.43 6.45
N ALA A 61 18.33 -18.74 5.32
CA ALA A 61 18.15 -18.03 4.07
C ALA A 61 16.71 -18.14 3.55
N VAL A 62 16.12 -19.34 3.55
CA VAL A 62 14.76 -19.57 3.06
C VAL A 62 13.71 -18.75 3.82
N PRO A 63 13.60 -18.84 5.16
CA PRO A 63 12.64 -18.01 5.89
C PRO A 63 12.96 -16.51 5.77
N LEU A 64 14.24 -16.12 5.71
CA LEU A 64 14.63 -14.73 5.53
C LEU A 64 14.19 -14.16 4.17
N VAL A 65 14.33 -14.92 3.08
CA VAL A 65 13.84 -14.53 1.74
C VAL A 65 12.33 -14.37 1.73
N ILE A 66 11.58 -15.25 2.41
CA ILE A 66 10.13 -15.13 2.56
C ILE A 66 9.77 -13.85 3.31
N ILE A 67 10.41 -13.58 4.45
CA ILE A 67 10.15 -12.38 5.25
C ILE A 67 10.52 -11.11 4.48
N LEU A 68 11.67 -11.10 3.78
CA LEU A 68 12.07 -9.97 2.94
C LEU A 68 11.06 -9.73 1.82
N THR A 69 10.52 -10.78 1.21
CA THR A 69 9.48 -10.67 0.19
C THR A 69 8.18 -10.09 0.77
N LEU A 70 7.74 -10.57 1.94
CA LEU A 70 6.56 -10.03 2.63
C LEU A 70 6.73 -8.56 3.03
N LEU A 71 7.92 -8.19 3.49
CA LEU A 71 8.26 -6.80 3.79
C LEU A 71 8.32 -5.96 2.52
N SER A 72 8.87 -6.47 1.42
CA SER A 72 8.85 -5.78 0.13
C SER A 72 7.41 -5.50 -0.32
N PHE A 73 6.49 -6.47 -0.22
CA PHE A 73 5.06 -6.24 -0.48
C PHE A 73 4.45 -5.22 0.47
N SER A 74 4.77 -5.30 1.77
CA SER A 74 4.28 -4.32 2.74
C SER A 74 4.75 -2.91 2.38
N LEU A 75 6.02 -2.73 1.98
CA LEU A 75 6.60 -1.43 1.65
C LEU A 75 6.01 -0.84 0.36
N THR A 76 5.70 -1.66 -0.64
CA THR A 76 5.20 -1.21 -1.94
C THR A 76 3.67 -1.04 -1.95
N ILE A 77 2.94 -2.10 -1.62
CA ILE A 77 1.47 -2.17 -1.68
C ILE A 77 0.83 -1.57 -0.43
N GLY A 78 1.50 -1.66 0.72
CA GLY A 78 1.02 -1.06 1.97
C GLY A 78 1.52 0.37 2.15
N VAL A 79 2.81 0.51 2.50
CA VAL A 79 3.42 1.76 2.97
C VAL A 79 3.48 2.83 1.89
N MET A 80 4.07 2.56 0.73
CA MET A 80 4.15 3.54 -0.36
C MET A 80 2.76 3.98 -0.81
N HIS A 81 1.83 3.02 -0.97
CA HIS A 81 0.44 3.29 -1.36
C HIS A 81 -0.25 4.24 -0.39
N MET A 82 -0.26 3.95 0.91
CA MET A 82 -0.91 4.87 1.87
C MET A 82 -0.12 6.17 2.05
N HIS A 83 1.21 6.14 1.96
CA HIS A 83 2.07 7.30 2.12
C HIS A 83 1.82 8.36 1.04
N THR A 84 1.57 7.92 -0.20
CA THR A 84 1.31 8.84 -1.32
C THR A 84 -0.03 9.58 -1.18
N HIS A 85 -1.00 8.97 -0.50
CA HIS A 85 -2.29 9.57 -0.18
C HIS A 85 -2.18 10.47 1.05
N ARG A 86 -1.52 9.99 2.10
CA ARG A 86 -1.32 10.71 3.36
C ARG A 86 0.10 10.50 3.91
N PRO A 87 0.95 11.54 3.94
CA PRO A 87 2.33 11.40 4.39
C PRO A 87 2.47 10.95 5.84
N LEU A 88 3.51 10.17 6.17
CA LEU A 88 3.71 9.59 7.51
C LEU A 88 4.20 10.63 8.53
N PHE A 89 4.90 11.66 8.07
CA PHE A 89 5.42 12.76 8.87
C PHE A 89 4.78 14.09 8.49
N VAL A 90 4.82 15.04 9.41
CA VAL A 90 4.57 16.46 9.12
C VAL A 90 5.76 17.07 8.36
N SER A 91 6.97 16.53 8.57
CA SER A 91 8.20 17.01 7.93
C SER A 91 8.33 16.54 6.48
N ARG A 92 8.39 17.49 5.54
CA ARG A 92 8.64 17.21 4.12
C ARG A 92 9.95 16.47 3.87
N ARG A 93 11.00 16.76 4.66
CA ARG A 93 12.31 16.08 4.52
C ARG A 93 12.24 14.62 4.98
N ALA A 94 11.54 14.36 6.09
CA ALA A 94 11.37 12.99 6.59
C ALA A 94 10.51 12.15 5.64
N ASN A 95 9.41 12.71 5.11
CA ASN A 95 8.62 12.04 4.08
C ASN A 95 9.45 11.75 2.83
N ARG A 96 10.33 12.68 2.44
CA ARG A 96 11.20 12.45 1.28
C ARG A 96 12.17 11.28 1.49
N VAL A 97 12.63 11.04 2.72
CA VAL A 97 13.43 9.86 3.05
C VAL A 97 12.58 8.59 2.94
N VAL A 98 11.34 8.61 3.45
CA VAL A 98 10.41 7.47 3.32
C VAL A 98 10.12 7.15 1.84
N ASP A 99 9.85 8.16 1.00
CA ASP A 99 9.67 7.99 -0.45
C ASP A 99 10.82 7.18 -1.06
N ILE A 100 12.07 7.54 -0.73
CA ILE A 100 13.26 6.87 -1.25
C ILE A 100 13.32 5.43 -0.73
N LEU A 101 13.21 5.24 0.59
CA LEU A 101 13.35 3.92 1.21
C LEU A 101 12.28 2.94 0.71
N CYS A 102 11.03 3.39 0.56
CA CYS A 102 9.95 2.57 0.04
C CYS A 102 10.07 2.28 -1.47
N SER A 103 10.91 3.02 -2.21
CA SER A 103 11.16 2.74 -3.62
C SER A 103 12.15 1.59 -3.85
N LEU A 104 13.05 1.32 -2.90
CA LEU A 104 14.13 0.34 -3.05
C LEU A 104 13.68 -1.12 -3.24
N PRO A 105 12.62 -1.63 -2.57
CA PRO A 105 12.26 -3.04 -2.67
C PRO A 105 11.70 -3.49 -4.03
N ALA A 106 11.26 -2.53 -4.87
CA ALA A 106 10.66 -2.84 -6.17
C ALA A 106 10.96 -1.80 -7.28
N SER A 107 11.78 -0.78 -7.03
CA SER A 107 12.04 0.30 -8.00
C SER A 107 10.77 1.01 -8.49
N LEU A 108 9.77 1.11 -7.61
CA LEU A 108 8.56 1.91 -7.78
C LEU A 108 8.72 3.24 -7.04
N THR A 109 8.93 4.32 -7.77
CA THR A 109 9.17 5.64 -7.18
C THR A 109 7.88 6.26 -6.64
N ALA A 110 8.00 7.14 -5.63
CA ALA A 110 6.86 7.89 -5.12
C ALA A 110 6.23 8.80 -6.20
N ALA A 111 7.04 9.26 -7.17
CA ALA A 111 6.55 10.02 -8.32
C ALA A 111 5.63 9.18 -9.23
N GLU A 112 6.00 7.92 -9.51
CA GLU A 112 5.16 6.99 -10.26
C GLU A 112 3.86 6.68 -9.54
N MET A 113 3.95 6.34 -8.24
CA MET A 113 2.77 6.08 -7.42
C MET A 113 1.84 7.30 -7.43
N ARG A 114 2.39 8.53 -7.38
CA ARG A 114 1.56 9.74 -7.43
C ARG A 114 0.94 9.99 -8.81
N GLU A 115 1.68 9.88 -9.90
CA GLU A 115 1.12 10.12 -11.24
C GLU A 115 0.10 9.06 -11.64
N VAL A 116 0.41 7.78 -11.43
CA VAL A 116 -0.46 6.69 -11.88
C VAL A 116 -1.57 6.42 -10.87
N HIS A 117 -1.24 6.09 -9.63
CA HIS A 117 -2.27 5.71 -8.65
C HIS A 117 -3.15 6.90 -8.25
N VAL A 118 -2.55 7.99 -7.80
CA VAL A 118 -3.32 9.10 -7.23
C VAL A 118 -3.97 9.99 -8.29
N LEU A 119 -3.23 10.40 -9.33
CA LEU A 119 -3.73 11.39 -10.29
C LEU A 119 -4.51 10.78 -11.47
N ASN A 120 -4.22 9.53 -11.85
CA ASN A 120 -4.89 8.85 -12.95
C ASN A 120 -5.90 7.81 -12.45
N HIS A 121 -5.47 6.78 -11.74
CA HIS A 121 -6.32 5.66 -11.32
C HIS A 121 -7.46 6.11 -10.41
N HIS A 122 -7.20 6.85 -9.33
CA HIS A 122 -8.27 7.39 -8.46
C HIS A 122 -9.22 8.37 -9.17
N ARG A 123 -8.80 8.99 -10.28
CA ARG A 123 -9.65 9.88 -11.07
C ARG A 123 -10.64 9.12 -11.94
N TYR A 124 -10.22 8.00 -12.52
CA TYR A 124 -11.01 7.24 -13.49
C TYR A 124 -11.58 5.93 -12.92
N ASN A 125 -11.11 5.50 -11.75
CA ASN A 125 -11.55 4.34 -10.98
C ASN A 125 -11.69 3.06 -11.82
N ASP A 126 -10.59 2.63 -12.46
CA ASP A 126 -10.53 1.49 -13.40
C ASP A 126 -11.40 1.65 -14.68
N GLY A 127 -12.01 2.81 -14.88
CA GLY A 127 -12.83 3.14 -16.04
C GLY A 127 -12.07 3.78 -17.21
N PRO A 128 -12.79 4.25 -18.24
CA PRO A 128 -12.20 4.88 -19.41
C PRO A 128 -11.31 6.09 -19.05
N GLY A 129 -10.05 6.05 -19.48
CA GLY A 129 -9.03 7.07 -19.18
C GLY A 129 -8.01 6.64 -18.11
N ASP A 130 -8.29 5.57 -17.38
CA ASP A 130 -7.32 4.92 -16.52
C ASP A 130 -6.31 4.14 -17.36
N VAL A 131 -5.03 4.51 -17.30
CA VAL A 131 -3.97 3.81 -18.05
C VAL A 131 -3.71 2.40 -17.52
N THR A 132 -4.11 2.16 -16.27
CA THR A 132 -4.08 0.88 -15.57
C THR A 132 -5.44 0.19 -15.56
N SER A 133 -6.40 0.62 -16.39
CA SER A 133 -7.70 -0.05 -16.51
C SER A 133 -7.57 -1.54 -16.85
N THR A 134 -8.37 -2.35 -16.16
CA THR A 134 -8.56 -3.77 -16.45
C THR A 134 -9.59 -4.07 -17.54
N GLU A 135 -10.22 -3.04 -18.11
CA GLU A 135 -11.21 -3.16 -19.20
C GLU A 135 -10.67 -3.96 -20.40
N GLY A 136 -11.41 -5.00 -20.78
CA GLY A 136 -11.06 -5.91 -21.87
C GLY A 136 -9.88 -6.84 -21.55
N ARG A 137 -9.48 -6.93 -20.27
CA ARG A 137 -8.35 -7.73 -19.78
C ARG A 137 -8.72 -8.54 -18.54
N GLU A 138 -10.00 -8.83 -18.34
CA GLU A 138 -10.55 -9.45 -17.15
C GLU A 138 -10.27 -10.95 -17.06
N HIS A 139 -9.84 -11.59 -18.15
CA HIS A 139 -9.57 -13.03 -18.19
C HIS A 139 -8.59 -13.42 -19.31
N GLY A 140 -8.17 -14.69 -19.30
CA GLY A 140 -7.38 -15.31 -20.36
C GLY A 140 -6.03 -14.62 -20.63
N LEU A 141 -5.62 -14.61 -21.89
CA LEU A 141 -4.34 -14.01 -22.32
C LEU A 141 -4.30 -12.49 -22.13
N GLY A 142 -5.46 -11.82 -22.12
CA GLY A 142 -5.57 -10.39 -21.81
C GLY A 142 -5.13 -10.09 -20.38
N ALA A 143 -5.57 -10.89 -19.41
CA ALA A 143 -5.16 -10.79 -18.01
C ALA A 143 -3.66 -11.06 -17.81
N VAL A 144 -3.13 -12.09 -18.46
CA VAL A 144 -1.68 -12.39 -18.44
C VAL A 144 -0.88 -11.25 -19.05
N GLY A 145 -1.35 -10.71 -20.19
CA GLY A 145 -0.76 -9.55 -20.83
C GLY A 145 -0.77 -8.31 -19.94
N TYR A 146 -1.87 -8.04 -19.23
CA TYR A 146 -1.96 -6.96 -18.24
C TYR A 146 -0.90 -7.14 -17.15
N TRP A 147 -0.86 -8.32 -16.54
CA TRP A 147 0.04 -8.64 -15.43
C TRP A 147 1.49 -8.29 -15.77
N PHE A 148 2.03 -8.83 -16.87
CA PHE A 148 3.44 -8.61 -17.21
C PHE A 148 3.74 -7.20 -17.76
N ARG A 149 2.74 -6.52 -18.33
CA ARG A 149 2.91 -5.16 -18.88
C ARG A 149 2.69 -4.06 -17.86
N TYR A 150 2.06 -4.33 -16.73
CA TYR A 150 1.68 -3.31 -15.75
C TYR A 150 2.85 -2.38 -15.38
N GLY A 151 4.01 -2.93 -15.02
CA GLY A 151 5.18 -2.13 -14.65
C GLY A 151 5.68 -1.22 -15.78
N SER A 152 5.66 -1.68 -17.03
CA SER A 152 6.06 -0.85 -18.17
C SER A 152 5.01 0.21 -18.50
N VAL A 153 3.72 -0.10 -18.37
CA VAL A 153 2.63 0.88 -18.51
C VAL A 153 2.77 2.01 -17.48
N VAL A 154 2.96 1.67 -16.19
CA VAL A 154 3.18 2.62 -15.09
C VAL A 154 4.37 3.53 -15.39
N LYS A 155 5.52 2.94 -15.76
CA LYS A 155 6.76 3.69 -16.05
C LYS A 155 6.60 4.60 -17.26
N MET A 156 6.01 4.09 -18.36
CA MET A 156 5.84 4.86 -19.59
C MET A 156 4.84 5.99 -19.43
N HIS A 157 3.73 5.78 -18.71
CA HIS A 157 2.79 6.87 -18.40
C HIS A 157 3.48 7.96 -17.58
N THR A 158 4.21 7.58 -16.53
CA THR A 158 4.95 8.53 -15.70
C THR A 158 5.96 9.33 -16.51
N ILE A 159 6.73 8.69 -17.39
CA ILE A 159 7.69 9.39 -18.27
C ILE A 159 6.95 10.37 -19.20
N ARG A 160 5.86 9.93 -19.85
CA ARG A 160 5.07 10.80 -20.74
C ARG A 160 4.55 12.05 -20.02
N GLU A 161 3.96 11.88 -18.84
CA GLU A 161 3.40 13.01 -18.08
C GLU A 161 4.48 13.94 -17.49
N LEU A 162 5.59 13.38 -17.00
CA LEU A 162 6.63 14.17 -16.35
C LEU A 162 7.54 14.90 -17.35
N PHE A 163 7.74 14.34 -18.56
CA PHE A 163 8.68 14.86 -19.57
C PHE A 163 8.00 15.47 -20.80
N ALA A 164 6.68 15.67 -20.79
CA ALA A 164 6.00 16.46 -21.81
C ALA A 164 6.63 17.87 -21.96
N ALA A 165 6.51 18.45 -23.16
CA ALA A 165 7.13 19.72 -23.53
C ALA A 165 6.68 20.85 -22.59
N GLU A 166 5.37 20.92 -22.33
CA GLU A 166 4.77 21.87 -21.39
C GLU A 166 4.18 21.10 -20.21
N VAL A 167 4.74 21.33 -19.03
CA VAL A 167 4.21 20.76 -17.78
C VAL A 167 4.06 21.83 -16.71
N SER A 168 3.26 21.57 -15.69
CA SER A 168 3.15 22.45 -14.52
C SER A 168 4.43 22.44 -13.66
N ASP A 169 4.61 23.45 -12.81
CA ASP A 169 5.72 23.47 -11.84
C ASP A 169 5.69 22.28 -10.89
N GLY A 170 4.49 21.80 -10.54
CA GLY A 170 4.30 20.59 -9.74
C GLY A 170 4.91 19.36 -10.42
N ARG A 171 4.68 19.20 -11.73
CA ARG A 171 5.27 18.12 -12.53
C ARG A 171 6.77 18.31 -12.77
N ARG A 172 7.26 19.54 -12.96
CA ARG A 172 8.72 19.79 -13.00
C ARG A 172 9.41 19.34 -11.70
N LYS A 173 8.80 19.63 -10.54
CA LYS A 173 9.32 19.17 -9.25
C LYS A 173 9.29 17.64 -9.14
N ARG A 174 8.17 16.99 -9.54
CA ARG A 174 8.06 15.52 -9.53
C ARG A 174 9.00 14.85 -10.53
N ARG A 175 9.31 15.47 -11.67
CA ARG A 175 10.33 15.02 -12.62
C ARG A 175 11.70 14.91 -11.95
N ARG A 176 12.12 15.97 -11.23
CA ARG A 176 13.37 15.96 -10.46
C ARG A 176 13.34 14.88 -9.37
N GLN A 177 12.20 14.70 -8.72
CA GLN A 177 11.99 13.64 -7.74
C GLN A 177 12.17 12.25 -8.34
N PHE A 178 11.51 11.99 -9.48
CA PHE A 178 11.58 10.75 -10.23
C PHE A 178 13.01 10.42 -10.67
N LEU A 179 13.73 11.40 -11.25
CA LEU A 179 15.12 11.21 -11.66
C LEU A 179 16.03 10.89 -10.47
N LEU A 180 15.86 11.60 -9.35
CA LEU A 180 16.62 11.33 -8.13
C LEU A 180 16.28 9.94 -7.56
N ASP A 181 15.00 9.55 -7.50
CA ASP A 181 14.58 8.24 -7.01
C ASP A 181 15.16 7.12 -7.87
N CYS A 182 15.09 7.24 -9.20
CA CYS A 182 15.68 6.28 -10.13
C CYS A 182 17.20 6.19 -9.97
N ALA A 183 17.89 7.33 -9.82
CA ALA A 183 19.33 7.36 -9.60
C ALA A 183 19.71 6.69 -8.28
N VAL A 184 19.02 7.01 -7.18
CA VAL A 184 19.27 6.40 -5.86
C VAL A 184 18.97 4.91 -5.88
N ALA A 185 17.87 4.48 -6.49
CA ALA A 185 17.54 3.06 -6.61
C ALA A 185 18.61 2.30 -7.41
N LEU A 186 19.05 2.86 -8.55
CA LEU A 186 20.12 2.26 -9.36
C LEU A 186 21.44 2.19 -8.59
N THR A 187 21.84 3.29 -7.93
CA THR A 187 23.04 3.32 -7.10
C THR A 187 22.96 2.32 -5.95
N PHE A 188 21.80 2.20 -5.29
CA PHE A 188 21.58 1.21 -4.24
C PHE A 188 21.76 -0.22 -4.78
N ILE A 189 21.09 -0.56 -5.90
CA ILE A 189 21.22 -1.88 -6.54
C ILE A 189 22.68 -2.22 -6.84
N VAL A 190 23.40 -1.30 -7.51
CA VAL A 190 24.79 -1.52 -7.92
C VAL A 190 25.72 -1.61 -6.70
N ALA A 191 25.55 -0.72 -5.72
CA ALA A 191 26.36 -0.73 -4.50
C ALA A 191 26.12 -2.00 -3.68
N THR A 192 24.87 -2.42 -3.52
CA THR A 192 24.53 -3.67 -2.81
C THR A 192 25.13 -4.87 -3.51
N TRP A 193 25.03 -4.96 -4.84
CA TRP A 193 25.66 -6.03 -5.61
C TRP A 193 27.17 -6.06 -5.45
N TYR A 194 27.83 -4.91 -5.61
CA TYR A 194 29.28 -4.79 -5.50
C TYR A 194 29.79 -5.13 -4.09
N LEU A 195 29.13 -4.64 -3.05
CA LEU A 195 29.57 -4.81 -1.66
C LEU A 195 29.27 -6.20 -1.09
N ALA A 196 28.12 -6.80 -1.43
CA ALA A 196 27.72 -8.10 -0.88
C ALA A 196 28.20 -9.29 -1.72
N GLY A 197 28.61 -9.04 -2.98
CA GLY A 197 28.91 -10.07 -3.95
C GLY A 197 27.65 -10.70 -4.56
N THR A 198 27.81 -11.39 -5.69
CA THR A 198 26.69 -11.88 -6.51
C THR A 198 25.77 -12.85 -5.77
N GLY A 199 26.32 -13.80 -4.99
CA GLY A 199 25.51 -14.81 -4.30
C GLY A 199 24.50 -14.21 -3.31
N PRO A 200 24.94 -13.52 -2.25
CA PRO A 200 24.05 -12.88 -1.29
C PRO A 200 23.15 -11.82 -1.93
N PHE A 201 23.66 -11.04 -2.88
CA PHE A 201 22.85 -10.08 -3.63
C PHE A 201 21.67 -10.75 -4.35
N VAL A 202 21.92 -11.83 -5.08
CA VAL A 202 20.87 -12.54 -5.81
C VAL A 202 19.84 -13.10 -4.84
N VAL A 203 20.28 -13.77 -3.77
CA VAL A 203 19.39 -14.46 -2.83
C VAL A 203 18.55 -13.48 -2.01
N PHE A 204 19.16 -12.47 -1.40
CA PHE A 204 18.48 -11.63 -0.41
C PHE A 204 17.89 -10.33 -0.97
N TYR A 205 18.40 -9.85 -2.10
CA TYR A 205 17.85 -8.64 -2.74
C TYR A 205 17.10 -8.98 -4.03
N TRP A 206 17.77 -9.61 -5.00
CA TRP A 206 17.23 -9.75 -6.35
C TRP A 206 16.02 -10.68 -6.44
N ILE A 207 16.02 -11.82 -5.74
CA ILE A 207 14.86 -12.73 -5.70
C ILE A 207 13.63 -12.05 -5.08
N PRO A 208 13.68 -11.48 -3.85
CA PRO A 208 12.55 -10.74 -3.28
C PRO A 208 12.09 -9.57 -4.17
N PHE A 209 13.03 -8.84 -4.76
CA PHE A 209 12.77 -7.74 -5.69
C PHE A 209 11.96 -8.21 -6.91
N LEU A 210 12.42 -9.27 -7.59
CA LEU A 210 11.75 -9.82 -8.77
C LEU A 210 10.37 -10.37 -8.44
N ILE A 211 10.23 -11.09 -7.33
CA ILE A 211 8.94 -11.61 -6.88
C ILE A 211 7.97 -10.45 -6.64
N THR A 212 8.41 -9.39 -5.95
CA THR A 212 7.57 -8.21 -5.65
C THR A 212 7.18 -7.47 -6.94
N GLN A 213 8.13 -7.27 -7.85
CA GLN A 213 7.89 -6.59 -9.12
C GLN A 213 6.91 -7.33 -10.02
N VAL A 214 7.11 -8.64 -10.21
CA VAL A 214 6.19 -9.45 -11.01
C VAL A 214 4.80 -9.42 -10.37
N ASN A 215 4.69 -9.58 -9.06
CA ASN A 215 3.39 -9.63 -8.39
C ASN A 215 2.65 -8.28 -8.31
N SER A 216 3.32 -7.15 -8.51
CA SER A 216 2.66 -5.83 -8.47
C SER A 216 1.61 -5.68 -9.57
N GLY A 217 1.90 -6.18 -10.78
CA GLY A 217 0.92 -6.19 -11.87
C GLY A 217 -0.25 -7.15 -11.63
N TYR A 218 0.04 -8.30 -11.01
CA TYR A 218 -1.00 -9.25 -10.62
C TYR A 218 -1.90 -8.67 -9.53
N PHE A 219 -1.33 -8.00 -8.53
CA PHE A 219 -2.08 -7.29 -7.49
C PHE A 219 -3.03 -6.27 -8.11
N ALA A 220 -2.53 -5.39 -8.98
CA ALA A 220 -3.33 -4.34 -9.60
C ALA A 220 -4.50 -4.93 -10.42
N TRP A 221 -4.24 -6.02 -11.13
CA TRP A 221 -5.27 -6.76 -11.83
C TRP A 221 -6.30 -7.36 -10.87
N LEU A 222 -5.83 -8.08 -9.85
CA LEU A 222 -6.67 -8.82 -8.90
C LEU A 222 -7.63 -7.92 -8.14
N THR A 223 -7.22 -6.69 -7.84
CA THR A 223 -8.05 -5.71 -7.11
C THR A 223 -9.22 -5.17 -7.91
N HIS A 224 -9.26 -5.34 -9.23
CA HIS A 224 -10.26 -4.71 -10.08
C HIS A 224 -10.94 -5.68 -11.07
N ALA A 225 -10.16 -6.47 -11.81
CA ALA A 225 -10.68 -7.31 -12.88
C ALA A 225 -11.79 -8.27 -12.43
N PRO A 226 -11.67 -9.01 -11.29
CA PRO A 226 -12.72 -9.91 -10.86
C PRO A 226 -14.02 -9.21 -10.42
N ALA A 227 -13.93 -7.96 -9.96
CA ALA A 227 -15.06 -7.20 -9.43
C ALA A 227 -15.81 -6.40 -10.50
N ARG A 228 -15.31 -6.38 -11.75
CA ARG A 228 -15.84 -5.53 -12.82
C ARG A 228 -17.29 -5.88 -13.23
N GLY A 229 -17.67 -7.15 -13.12
CA GLY A 229 -19.01 -7.63 -13.48
C GLY A 229 -20.12 -7.19 -12.52
N PHE A 230 -19.77 -6.60 -11.38
CA PHE A 230 -20.73 -6.12 -10.38
C PHE A 230 -21.02 -4.63 -10.62
N GLU A 231 -22.01 -4.35 -11.47
CA GLU A 231 -22.43 -2.98 -11.80
C GLU A 231 -22.90 -2.19 -10.57
N ASP A 232 -23.59 -2.88 -9.66
CA ASP A 232 -24.15 -2.30 -8.44
C ASP A 232 -23.13 -2.20 -7.29
N ASP A 233 -21.94 -2.81 -7.42
CA ASP A 233 -20.88 -2.66 -6.41
C ASP A 233 -20.34 -1.22 -6.44
N PRO A 234 -20.34 -0.51 -5.30
CA PRO A 234 -20.05 0.93 -5.28
C PRO A 234 -18.59 1.27 -5.59
N SER A 235 -17.70 0.28 -5.66
CA SER A 235 -16.27 0.46 -5.82
C SER A 235 -15.65 -0.35 -6.95
N LYS A 236 -16.39 -1.33 -7.51
CA LYS A 236 -15.92 -2.29 -8.53
C LYS A 236 -14.52 -2.83 -8.19
N SER A 237 -14.37 -3.23 -6.93
CA SER A 237 -13.08 -3.55 -6.31
C SER A 237 -13.17 -4.84 -5.51
N LEU A 238 -12.14 -5.67 -5.61
CA LEU A 238 -12.00 -6.88 -4.80
C LEU A 238 -11.29 -6.56 -3.48
N ASN A 239 -11.82 -7.12 -2.39
CA ASN A 239 -11.38 -6.87 -1.02
C ASN A 239 -10.78 -8.14 -0.42
N THR A 240 -9.48 -8.11 -0.13
CA THR A 240 -8.79 -9.19 0.55
C THR A 240 -8.89 -8.99 2.07
N ALA A 241 -10.00 -9.44 2.63
CA ALA A 241 -10.45 -9.12 3.99
C ALA A 241 -9.84 -10.01 5.09
N GLY A 242 -8.70 -10.66 4.81
CA GLY A 242 -7.95 -11.47 5.77
C GLY A 242 -7.21 -10.62 6.80
N ASN A 243 -7.35 -10.95 8.09
CA ASN A 243 -6.77 -10.19 9.20
C ASN A 243 -5.24 -10.10 9.16
N TRP A 244 -4.54 -11.21 8.90
CA TRP A 244 -3.08 -11.23 8.84
C TRP A 244 -2.53 -10.45 7.65
N LEU A 245 -3.18 -10.54 6.50
CA LEU A 245 -2.82 -9.72 5.35
C LEU A 245 -2.95 -8.24 5.70
N ASN A 246 -4.10 -7.84 6.23
CA ASN A 246 -4.38 -6.44 6.60
C ASN A 246 -3.50 -5.92 7.74
N PHE A 247 -2.97 -6.81 8.59
CA PHE A 247 -1.89 -6.45 9.50
C PHE A 247 -0.62 -6.04 8.74
N PHE A 248 -0.20 -6.84 7.76
CA PHE A 248 1.00 -6.57 6.96
C PHE A 248 0.88 -5.37 6.02
N ILE A 249 -0.30 -5.14 5.44
CA ILE A 249 -0.53 -4.04 4.50
C ILE A 249 -1.36 -2.89 5.09
N PHE A 250 -1.47 -2.79 6.41
CA PHE A 250 -2.08 -1.64 7.09
C PHE A 250 -3.52 -1.35 6.66
N ASN A 251 -4.38 -2.36 6.72
CA ASN A 251 -5.80 -2.33 6.32
C ASN A 251 -6.06 -2.03 4.83
N GLN A 252 -5.03 -2.02 3.97
CA GLN A 252 -5.20 -1.74 2.53
C GLN A 252 -5.97 -2.83 1.77
N GLY A 253 -6.18 -4.01 2.36
CA GLY A 253 -6.99 -5.07 1.75
C GLY A 253 -8.48 -4.73 1.67
N TYR A 254 -8.95 -3.73 2.43
CA TYR A 254 -10.29 -3.16 2.29
C TYR A 254 -10.32 -2.13 1.15
N HIS A 255 -10.05 -2.60 -0.07
CA HIS A 255 -9.84 -1.77 -1.26
C HIS A 255 -11.06 -0.93 -1.63
N SER A 256 -12.27 -1.43 -1.42
CA SER A 256 -13.52 -0.67 -1.61
C SER A 256 -13.58 0.56 -0.71
N VAL A 257 -13.19 0.40 0.57
CA VAL A 257 -13.13 1.51 1.53
C VAL A 257 -12.03 2.50 1.12
N HIS A 258 -10.89 1.99 0.63
CA HIS A 258 -9.82 2.82 0.09
C HIS A 258 -10.29 3.68 -1.09
N HIS A 259 -10.99 3.11 -2.06
CA HIS A 259 -11.54 3.86 -3.20
C HIS A 259 -12.62 4.86 -2.82
N ARG A 260 -13.46 4.52 -1.84
CA ARG A 260 -14.46 5.45 -1.34
C ARG A 260 -13.86 6.61 -0.54
N TYR A 261 -12.75 6.37 0.17
CA TYR A 261 -12.14 7.31 1.11
C TYR A 261 -10.60 7.37 0.99
N PRO A 262 -10.02 7.69 -0.18
CA PRO A 262 -8.58 7.48 -0.44
C PRO A 262 -7.64 8.31 0.44
N GLY A 263 -8.10 9.45 0.94
CA GLY A 263 -7.31 10.35 1.80
C GLY A 263 -7.39 10.06 3.31
N VAL A 264 -8.19 9.09 3.75
CA VAL A 264 -8.25 8.76 5.19
C VAL A 264 -6.96 8.08 5.62
N HIS A 265 -6.57 8.33 6.86
CA HIS A 265 -5.42 7.64 7.43
C HIS A 265 -5.71 6.13 7.53
N TRP A 266 -4.74 5.27 7.26
CA TRP A 266 -4.93 3.81 7.24
C TRP A 266 -5.49 3.24 8.56
N SER A 267 -5.16 3.86 9.68
CA SER A 267 -5.68 3.49 11.00
C SER A 267 -7.14 3.91 11.23
N VAL A 268 -7.75 4.67 10.32
CA VAL A 268 -9.16 5.11 10.33
C VAL A 268 -10.03 4.21 9.43
N ILE A 269 -9.44 3.41 8.53
CA ILE A 269 -10.16 2.43 7.69
C ILE A 269 -11.12 1.55 8.51
N PRO A 270 -10.77 1.04 9.71
CA PRO A 270 -11.71 0.26 10.51
C PRO A 270 -13.01 1.00 10.88
N ASP A 271 -12.99 2.33 11.02
CA ASP A 271 -14.18 3.13 11.32
C ASP A 271 -15.07 3.36 10.09
N LYS A 272 -14.59 2.96 8.91
CA LYS A 272 -15.29 3.08 7.63
C LYS A 272 -15.79 1.74 7.11
N LEU A 273 -15.58 0.64 7.83
CA LEU A 273 -16.02 -0.69 7.43
C LEU A 273 -17.53 -0.83 7.32
N VAL A 274 -18.32 0.08 7.89
CA VAL A 274 -19.78 0.13 7.63
C VAL A 274 -20.11 0.19 6.13
N PHE A 275 -19.23 0.78 5.32
CA PHE A 275 -19.36 0.81 3.85
C PHE A 275 -19.28 -0.58 3.20
N MET A 276 -18.64 -1.56 3.86
CA MET A 276 -18.56 -2.93 3.36
C MET A 276 -19.92 -3.67 3.41
N ARG A 277 -20.95 -3.08 4.03
CA ARG A 277 -22.34 -3.59 3.96
C ARG A 277 -22.89 -3.55 2.54
N ASP A 278 -22.50 -2.52 1.79
CA ASP A 278 -22.98 -2.23 0.43
C ASP A 278 -22.10 -2.90 -0.64
N VAL A 279 -21.01 -3.55 -0.23
CA VAL A 279 -20.11 -4.29 -1.12
C VAL A 279 -20.66 -5.69 -1.37
N GLU A 280 -20.57 -6.15 -2.61
CA GLU A 280 -21.03 -7.48 -2.99
C GLU A 280 -20.22 -8.57 -2.26
N PRO A 281 -20.87 -9.61 -1.69
CA PRO A 281 -20.19 -10.62 -0.89
C PRO A 281 -19.16 -11.41 -1.71
N GLU A 282 -19.41 -11.65 -3.00
CA GLU A 282 -18.50 -12.38 -3.91
C GLU A 282 -17.10 -11.78 -3.97
N VAL A 283 -17.00 -10.45 -3.86
CA VAL A 283 -15.72 -9.72 -3.99
C VAL A 283 -15.04 -9.49 -2.64
N ILE A 284 -15.56 -10.07 -1.55
CA ILE A 284 -14.91 -10.12 -0.25
C ILE A 284 -14.28 -11.50 -0.10
N VAL A 285 -12.94 -11.57 -0.05
CA VAL A 285 -12.21 -12.85 -0.16
C VAL A 285 -11.16 -13.05 0.93
N PRO A 286 -10.83 -14.31 1.30
CA PRO A 286 -9.91 -14.62 2.40
C PRO A 286 -8.43 -14.62 2.02
N TYR A 287 -8.12 -14.76 0.73
CA TYR A 287 -6.79 -15.12 0.29
C TYR A 287 -5.88 -13.90 0.07
N TRP A 288 -4.58 -14.19 -0.02
CA TRP A 288 -3.53 -13.20 -0.22
C TRP A 288 -3.41 -12.80 -1.68
N MET A 289 -2.87 -11.60 -1.91
CA MET A 289 -2.70 -11.00 -3.24
C MET A 289 -1.33 -11.37 -3.82
N THR A 290 -1.04 -12.67 -3.90
CA THR A 290 0.29 -13.18 -4.27
C THR A 290 0.20 -14.25 -5.34
N ILE A 291 1.34 -14.62 -5.92
CA ILE A 291 1.41 -15.63 -6.99
C ILE A 291 0.77 -16.97 -6.60
N GLN A 292 0.65 -17.26 -5.30
CA GLN A 292 -0.05 -18.44 -4.81
C GLN A 292 -1.52 -18.44 -5.23
N SER A 293 -2.13 -17.29 -5.45
CA SER A 293 -3.49 -17.19 -5.98
C SER A 293 -3.54 -17.07 -7.51
N ALA A 294 -2.42 -16.96 -8.20
CA ALA A 294 -2.38 -16.73 -9.65
C ALA A 294 -2.92 -17.91 -10.47
N TRP A 295 -2.91 -19.14 -9.94
CA TRP A 295 -3.53 -20.30 -10.61
C TRP A 295 -5.01 -20.08 -10.93
N ARG A 296 -5.70 -19.22 -10.16
CA ARG A 296 -7.10 -18.85 -10.38
C ARG A 296 -7.33 -18.12 -11.70
N LEU A 297 -6.28 -17.56 -12.34
CA LEU A 297 -6.39 -17.03 -13.71
C LEU A 297 -6.84 -18.09 -14.71
N ALA A 298 -6.59 -19.37 -14.45
CA ALA A 298 -7.01 -20.47 -15.29
C ALA A 298 -8.48 -20.87 -15.06
N ILE A 299 -9.12 -20.40 -13.99
CA ILE A 299 -10.50 -20.76 -13.62
C ILE A 299 -11.29 -19.47 -13.37
N PRO A 300 -12.01 -18.96 -14.39
CA PRO A 300 -12.90 -17.82 -14.23
C PRO A 300 -13.84 -18.02 -13.03
N GLY A 301 -13.96 -17.01 -12.17
CA GLY A 301 -14.78 -17.08 -10.94
C GLY A 301 -14.08 -17.66 -9.71
N ALA A 302 -12.91 -18.31 -9.82
CA ALA A 302 -12.16 -18.81 -8.65
C ALA A 302 -11.56 -17.67 -7.77
N PHE A 303 -11.71 -16.43 -8.23
CA PHE A 303 -11.41 -15.20 -7.52
C PHE A 303 -12.58 -14.64 -6.70
N LEU A 304 -13.74 -15.29 -6.74
CA LEU A 304 -14.93 -14.86 -6.02
C LEU A 304 -15.27 -15.89 -4.93
N ASP A 305 -15.77 -15.42 -3.79
CA ASP A 305 -16.14 -16.29 -2.67
C ASP A 305 -17.32 -15.72 -1.88
N ALA A 306 -18.53 -15.84 -2.45
CA ALA A 306 -19.77 -15.38 -1.83
C ALA A 306 -19.96 -15.95 -0.41
N THR A 307 -19.60 -17.23 -0.21
CA THR A 307 -19.79 -17.90 1.08
C THR A 307 -18.87 -17.34 2.15
N TYR A 308 -17.62 -16.99 1.81
CA TYR A 308 -16.76 -16.26 2.73
C TYR A 308 -17.26 -14.84 2.96
N GLY A 309 -17.63 -14.11 1.91
CA GLY A 309 -18.10 -12.73 2.00
C GLY A 309 -19.33 -12.58 2.90
N GLU A 310 -20.35 -13.42 2.73
CA GLU A 310 -21.54 -13.42 3.58
C GLU A 310 -21.21 -13.68 5.05
N ARG A 311 -20.36 -14.68 5.32
CA ARG A 311 -19.89 -14.97 6.69
C ARG A 311 -19.09 -13.81 7.27
N TRP A 312 -18.29 -13.14 6.45
CA TRP A 312 -17.49 -11.99 6.85
C TRP A 312 -18.39 -10.79 7.17
N LYS A 313 -19.41 -10.50 6.35
CA LYS A 313 -20.39 -9.43 6.57
C LYS A 313 -21.21 -9.68 7.84
N ALA A 314 -21.71 -10.90 8.06
CA ALA A 314 -22.41 -11.26 9.30
C ALA A 314 -21.51 -11.05 10.55
N LYS A 315 -20.23 -11.40 10.44
CA LYS A 315 -19.26 -11.19 11.52
C LYS A 315 -18.93 -9.71 11.75
N LEU A 316 -18.87 -8.91 10.68
CA LEU A 316 -18.74 -7.47 10.76
C LEU A 316 -19.92 -6.86 11.52
N GLU A 317 -21.16 -7.25 11.23
CA GLU A 317 -22.35 -6.76 11.93
C GLU A 317 -22.28 -7.02 13.44
N SER A 318 -22.02 -8.28 13.83
CA SER A 318 -21.85 -8.64 15.23
C SER A 318 -20.74 -7.83 15.92
N LYS A 319 -19.65 -7.54 15.20
CA LYS A 319 -18.54 -6.74 15.73
C LYS A 319 -18.84 -5.25 15.83
N ILE A 320 -19.64 -4.70 14.92
CA ILE A 320 -20.11 -3.31 14.99
C ILE A 320 -21.02 -3.16 16.22
N GLU A 321 -22.00 -4.05 16.39
CA GLU A 321 -22.93 -4.05 17.52
C GLU A 321 -22.17 -4.17 18.86
N ALA A 322 -21.17 -5.03 18.92
CA ALA A 322 -20.35 -5.22 20.12
C ALA A 322 -19.27 -4.13 20.33
N GLY A 323 -19.05 -3.23 19.36
CA GLY A 323 -17.95 -2.27 19.40
C GLY A 323 -16.55 -2.91 19.38
N THR A 324 -16.42 -4.09 18.77
CA THR A 324 -15.18 -4.92 18.76
C THR A 324 -14.56 -5.09 17.37
N VAL A 325 -14.89 -4.21 16.42
CA VAL A 325 -14.22 -4.12 15.10
C VAL A 325 -12.71 -3.97 15.27
N ARG A 326 -12.28 -3.19 16.26
CA ARG A 326 -10.88 -2.98 16.64
C ARG A 326 -10.53 -3.85 17.86
N PRO A 327 -9.52 -4.73 17.80
CA PRO A 327 -9.00 -5.40 18.99
C PRO A 327 -8.40 -4.39 19.97
N ARG A 328 -8.49 -4.69 21.28
CA ARG A 328 -7.89 -3.84 22.34
C ARG A 328 -6.39 -3.63 22.17
N VAL A 329 -5.66 -4.68 21.76
CA VAL A 329 -4.20 -4.65 21.60
C VAL A 329 -3.79 -4.02 20.27
N MET A 330 -4.50 -4.33 19.19
CA MET A 330 -4.21 -3.85 17.84
C MET A 330 -5.20 -2.76 17.42
N ARG A 331 -5.31 -1.70 18.23
CA ARG A 331 -6.34 -0.66 18.10
C ARG A 331 -6.37 0.07 16.74
N TRP A 332 -5.30 -0.01 15.94
CA TRP A 332 -5.23 0.61 14.61
C TRP A 332 -5.69 -0.31 13.47
N PHE A 333 -5.94 -1.58 13.75
CA PHE A 333 -6.33 -2.58 12.78
C PHE A 333 -7.78 -3.00 12.98
N ALA A 334 -8.43 -3.33 11.87
CA ALA A 334 -9.65 -4.11 11.92
C ALA A 334 -9.29 -5.57 12.18
N TRP A 335 -10.14 -6.27 12.93
CA TRP A 335 -10.03 -7.71 13.09
C TRP A 335 -11.41 -8.31 13.02
N ILE A 336 -11.84 -8.60 11.79
CA ILE A 336 -13.18 -9.10 11.52
C ILE A 336 -13.22 -10.59 11.71
#